data_AF-A0AAV6FMP4-F1
#
_entry.id   AF-A0AAV6FMP4-F1
#
_cell.length_a   1.000
_cell.length_b   1.000
_cell.length_c   1.000
_cell.angle_alpha   90.00
_cell.angle_beta   90.00
_cell.angle_gamma   90.00
#
_symmetry.space_group_name_H-M   'P 1'
#
loop_
_entity.id
_entity.type
_entity.pdbx_description
1 polymer ?
#
loop_
_entity_poly.entity_id
_entity_poly.type
_entity_poly.pdbx_seq_one_letter_code
_entity_poly.pdbx_strand_id
1 'polypeptide(L)'
;MGKAKNNKFKRPRFSAGGLVKEVMDNEDEVEVEVDSPAAEHLEKLQSPCADVRECACASISRMVQQSQTIPSFLQRDAVRRLGPLLLDPCVAVRETAAGALRNLSVCGGPEVCEDMVKQDILTPLTKLLRECCSGFDVSPSQKNSKSTVEDVANEAVNLLWNLCENSSRAVSVFNKAGLLDVLVLCLERHEQKVELALSA
;
A
#
# COMPACT_ATOMS: atom_id res chain seq x y z
N MET A 1 17.50 18.19 -50.53
CA MET A 1 18.75 18.59 -49.85
C MET A 1 18.45 19.69 -48.84
N GLY A 2 18.18 19.32 -47.57
CA GLY A 2 17.90 20.26 -46.49
C GLY A 2 19.17 20.59 -45.70
N LYS A 3 19.45 21.88 -45.48
CA LYS A 3 20.52 22.33 -44.59
C LYS A 3 19.93 22.72 -43.24
N ALA A 4 20.21 21.90 -42.22
CA ALA A 4 19.82 22.12 -40.84
C ALA A 4 20.58 23.32 -40.23
N LYS A 5 19.88 24.19 -39.50
CA LYS A 5 20.48 25.26 -38.69
C LYS A 5 20.56 24.77 -37.24
N ASN A 6 21.79 24.72 -36.74
CA ASN A 6 22.18 24.26 -35.41
C ASN A 6 21.83 25.34 -34.37
N ASN A 7 20.99 25.04 -33.36
CA ASN A 7 20.65 25.98 -32.30
C ASN A 7 21.57 25.74 -31.09
N LYS A 8 22.42 26.72 -30.76
CA LYS A 8 23.40 26.64 -29.68
C LYS A 8 22.72 26.84 -28.32
N PHE A 9 22.87 25.87 -27.41
CA PHE A 9 22.48 26.00 -26.01
C PHE A 9 23.28 27.13 -25.33
N LYS A 10 22.58 28.10 -24.73
CA LYS A 10 23.18 29.14 -23.88
C LYS A 10 23.39 28.58 -22.46
N ARG A 11 24.62 28.68 -21.94
CA ARG A 11 24.93 28.39 -20.54
C ARG A 11 24.64 29.60 -19.66
N PRO A 12 24.19 29.43 -18.39
CA PRO A 12 24.03 30.54 -17.46
C PRO A 12 25.41 31.05 -17.01
N ARG A 13 25.57 32.37 -16.98
CA ARG A 13 26.72 33.04 -16.34
C ARG A 13 26.40 33.24 -14.87
N PHE A 14 27.19 32.65 -13.99
CA PHE A 14 27.22 33.02 -12.58
C PHE A 14 28.05 34.31 -12.41
N SER A 15 27.50 35.27 -11.67
CA SER A 15 28.23 36.43 -11.14
C SER A 15 27.94 36.53 -9.64
N ALA A 16 28.99 36.76 -8.87
CA ALA A 16 28.95 36.85 -7.42
C ALA A 16 28.78 38.30 -6.96
N GLY A 17 27.83 38.54 -6.06
CA GLY A 17 27.74 39.72 -5.19
C GLY A 17 26.58 40.68 -5.50
N GLY A 18 25.69 40.88 -4.51
CA GLY A 18 24.80 42.05 -4.45
C GLY A 18 23.39 41.76 -3.92
N LEU A 19 23.08 42.37 -2.77
CA LEU A 19 21.85 42.26 -1.98
C LEU A 19 20.63 43.03 -2.57
N VAL A 20 19.45 42.41 -2.39
CA VAL A 20 18.04 42.89 -2.34
C VAL A 20 17.40 43.61 -3.54
N LYS A 21 16.33 43.00 -4.08
CA LYS A 21 14.96 43.58 -4.01
C LYS A 21 13.90 42.51 -4.25
N GLU A 22 13.00 42.35 -3.27
CA GLU A 22 11.77 41.57 -3.36
C GLU A 22 10.90 42.12 -4.50
N VAL A 23 10.46 41.21 -5.38
CA VAL A 23 9.23 41.37 -6.16
C VAL A 23 8.52 40.04 -6.04
N MET A 24 7.41 40.04 -5.31
CA MET A 24 6.44 38.96 -5.30
C MET A 24 5.89 38.82 -6.72
N ASP A 25 6.36 37.83 -7.46
CA ASP A 25 5.56 37.21 -8.50
C ASP A 25 5.02 35.92 -7.89
N ASN A 26 3.72 35.95 -7.56
CA ASN A 26 2.95 34.73 -7.40
C ASN A 26 2.85 34.11 -8.80
N GLU A 27 3.87 33.35 -9.18
CA GLU A 27 3.70 32.34 -10.19
C GLU A 27 2.81 31.29 -9.53
N ASP A 28 1.52 31.32 -9.84
CA ASP A 28 0.68 30.13 -9.79
C ASP A 28 1.44 29.07 -10.58
N GLU A 29 2.24 28.26 -9.88
CA GLU A 29 2.66 26.94 -10.33
C GLU A 29 1.36 26.18 -10.54
N VAL A 30 0.81 26.32 -11.75
CA VAL A 30 -0.06 25.31 -12.32
C VAL A 30 0.83 24.08 -12.36
N GLU A 31 0.79 23.28 -11.28
CA GLU A 31 1.21 21.90 -11.30
C GLU A 31 0.47 21.29 -12.48
N VAL A 32 1.15 21.23 -13.62
CA VAL A 32 0.73 20.40 -14.73
C VAL A 32 0.66 19.03 -14.10
N GLU A 33 -0.56 18.56 -13.86
CA GLU A 33 -0.86 17.22 -13.40
C GLU A 33 -0.25 16.30 -14.44
N VAL A 34 1.03 15.97 -14.25
CA VAL A 34 1.71 14.92 -14.99
C VAL A 34 0.86 13.72 -14.68
N ASP A 35 0.14 13.24 -15.70
CA ASP A 35 -0.79 12.12 -15.62
C ASP A 35 -0.06 10.96 -14.94
N SER A 36 -0.19 10.89 -13.62
CA SER A 36 0.56 9.95 -12.82
C SER A 36 -0.14 8.62 -13.03
N PRO A 37 0.59 7.55 -13.37
CA PRO A 37 0.00 6.23 -13.55
C PRO A 37 -0.82 5.76 -12.33
N ALA A 38 -0.66 6.41 -11.17
CA ALA A 38 -1.50 6.22 -9.99
C ALA A 38 -3.01 6.36 -10.29
N ALA A 39 -3.44 7.34 -11.10
CA ALA A 39 -4.87 7.55 -11.39
C ALA A 39 -5.48 6.33 -12.10
N GLU A 40 -4.85 5.91 -13.21
CA GLU A 40 -5.29 4.77 -14.02
C GLU A 40 -5.38 3.48 -13.18
N HIS A 41 -4.38 3.21 -12.34
CA HIS A 41 -4.38 2.01 -11.52
C HIS A 41 -5.43 2.06 -10.40
N LEU A 42 -5.65 3.22 -9.77
CA LEU A 42 -6.65 3.39 -8.72
C LEU A 42 -8.09 3.31 -9.26
N GLU A 43 -8.34 3.69 -10.51
CA GLU A 43 -9.64 3.51 -11.16
C GLU A 43 -9.95 2.03 -11.42
N LYS A 44 -8.95 1.25 -11.85
CA LYS A 44 -9.09 -0.19 -12.12
C LYS A 44 -9.48 -1.01 -10.87
N LEU A 45 -9.23 -0.50 -9.67
CA LEU A 45 -9.67 -1.12 -8.41
C LEU A 45 -11.20 -1.26 -8.29
N GLN A 46 -11.97 -0.44 -9.01
CA GLN A 46 -13.44 -0.50 -9.01
C GLN A 46 -14.02 -1.38 -10.14
N SER A 47 -13.17 -2.07 -10.89
CA SER A 47 -13.60 -2.94 -11.98
C SER A 47 -14.50 -4.08 -11.48
N PRO A 48 -15.57 -4.45 -12.20
CA PRO A 48 -16.36 -5.63 -11.88
C PRO A 48 -15.55 -6.94 -12.05
N CYS A 49 -14.48 -6.92 -12.86
CA CYS A 49 -13.62 -8.07 -13.11
C CYS A 49 -12.56 -8.22 -12.01
N ALA A 50 -12.54 -9.37 -11.33
CA ALA A 50 -11.57 -9.67 -10.27
C ALA A 50 -10.12 -9.62 -10.76
N ASP A 51 -9.83 -10.20 -11.92
CA ASP A 51 -8.49 -10.21 -12.52
C ASP A 51 -7.96 -8.80 -12.76
N VAL A 52 -8.83 -7.85 -13.14
CA VAL A 52 -8.46 -6.45 -13.34
C VAL A 52 -8.13 -5.78 -12.00
N ARG A 53 -8.91 -6.05 -10.94
CA ARG A 53 -8.64 -5.53 -9.59
C ARG A 53 -7.34 -6.09 -9.04
N GLU A 54 -7.10 -7.39 -9.20
CA GLU A 54 -5.88 -8.08 -8.79
C GLU A 54 -4.66 -7.50 -9.51
N CYS A 55 -4.71 -7.39 -10.84
CA CYS A 55 -3.64 -6.79 -11.64
C CYS A 55 -3.35 -5.35 -11.23
N ALA A 56 -4.39 -4.57 -10.90
CA ALA A 56 -4.24 -3.21 -10.42
C ALA A 56 -3.57 -3.17 -9.04
N CYS A 57 -4.02 -4.00 -8.08
CA CYS A 57 -3.38 -4.11 -6.76
C CYS A 57 -1.91 -4.53 -6.87
N ALA A 58 -1.60 -5.52 -7.71
CA ALA A 58 -0.23 -5.98 -7.95
C ALA A 58 0.65 -4.89 -8.60
N SER A 59 0.08 -4.10 -9.52
CA SER A 59 0.78 -2.96 -10.14
C SER A 59 1.08 -1.88 -9.10
N ILE A 60 0.09 -1.50 -8.29
CA ILE A 60 0.25 -0.53 -7.20
C ILE A 60 1.30 -1.03 -6.20
N SER A 61 1.23 -2.29 -5.79
CA SER A 61 2.18 -2.92 -4.86
C SER A 61 3.64 -2.81 -5.34
N ARG A 62 3.88 -2.93 -6.65
CA ARG A 62 5.21 -2.72 -7.24
C ARG A 62 5.62 -1.25 -7.28
N MET A 63 4.68 -0.35 -7.58
CA MET A 63 4.96 1.08 -7.70
C MET A 63 5.28 1.70 -6.34
N VAL A 64 4.50 1.40 -5.30
CA VAL A 64 4.68 2.01 -3.96
C VAL A 64 5.99 1.59 -3.28
N GLN A 65 6.69 0.57 -3.78
CA GLN A 65 8.07 0.27 -3.36
C GLN A 65 9.06 1.36 -3.77
N GLN A 66 8.72 2.14 -4.79
CA GLN A 66 9.44 3.33 -5.19
C GLN A 66 8.86 4.52 -4.44
N SER A 67 9.52 4.94 -3.36
CA SER A 67 9.00 5.96 -2.43
C SER A 67 8.59 7.27 -3.09
N GLN A 68 9.23 7.66 -4.20
CA GLN A 68 8.86 8.85 -4.97
C GLN A 68 7.47 8.80 -5.60
N THR A 69 6.87 7.60 -5.75
CA THR A 69 5.51 7.43 -6.31
C THR A 69 4.42 7.56 -5.25
N ILE A 70 4.77 7.31 -3.98
CA ILE A 70 3.83 7.25 -2.86
C ILE A 70 2.98 8.53 -2.72
N PRO A 71 3.54 9.76 -2.80
CA PRO A 71 2.76 10.98 -2.69
C PRO A 71 1.59 11.02 -3.69
N SER A 72 1.81 10.59 -4.94
CA SER A 72 0.78 10.59 -5.98
C SER A 72 -0.37 9.60 -5.71
N PHE A 73 -0.10 8.53 -4.97
CA PHE A 73 -1.13 7.59 -4.51
C PHE A 73 -1.89 8.13 -3.30
N LEU A 74 -1.18 8.72 -2.34
CA LEU A 74 -1.79 9.26 -1.11
C LEU A 74 -2.72 10.44 -1.40
N GLN A 75 -2.32 11.34 -2.30
CA GLN A 75 -3.14 12.46 -2.78
C GLN A 75 -4.46 12.00 -3.44
N ARG A 76 -4.54 10.73 -3.87
CA ARG A 76 -5.71 10.13 -4.55
C ARG A 76 -6.45 9.10 -3.68
N ASP A 77 -6.29 9.18 -2.36
CA ASP A 77 -6.97 8.32 -1.39
C ASP A 77 -6.67 6.83 -1.58
N ALA A 78 -5.45 6.46 -1.96
CA ALA A 78 -5.09 5.06 -2.22
C ALA A 78 -5.43 4.13 -1.04
N VAL A 79 -5.23 4.57 0.20
CA VAL A 79 -5.55 3.76 1.40
C VAL A 79 -7.06 3.48 1.49
N ARG A 80 -7.91 4.49 1.30
CA ARG A 80 -9.38 4.32 1.32
C ARG A 80 -9.90 3.47 0.15
N ARG A 81 -9.18 3.44 -0.97
CA ARG A 81 -9.52 2.63 -2.14
C ARG A 81 -9.06 1.17 -1.99
N LEU A 82 -7.88 0.95 -1.42
CA LEU A 82 -7.31 -0.40 -1.19
C LEU A 82 -7.90 -1.08 0.05
N GLY A 83 -8.20 -0.33 1.12
CA GLY A 83 -8.69 -0.88 2.39
C GLY A 83 -9.90 -1.80 2.26
N PRO A 84 -10.96 -1.43 1.51
CA PRO A 84 -12.11 -2.32 1.28
C PRO A 84 -11.76 -3.60 0.52
N LEU A 85 -10.71 -3.61 -0.30
CA LEU A 85 -10.29 -4.78 -1.08
C LEU A 85 -9.66 -5.88 -0.21
N LEU A 86 -9.28 -5.58 1.03
CA LEU A 86 -8.94 -6.61 2.03
C LEU A 86 -10.10 -7.59 2.26
N LEU A 87 -11.34 -7.20 1.94
CA LEU A 87 -12.54 -8.00 2.08
C LEU A 87 -13.17 -8.37 0.73
N ASP A 88 -12.43 -8.26 -0.38
CA ASP A 88 -12.90 -8.59 -1.72
C ASP A 88 -13.40 -10.05 -1.80
N PRO A 89 -14.41 -10.40 -2.60
CA PRO A 89 -14.82 -11.80 -2.77
C PRO A 89 -13.71 -12.71 -3.33
N CYS A 90 -12.76 -12.16 -4.09
CA CYS A 90 -11.63 -12.90 -4.65
C CYS A 90 -10.42 -12.89 -3.71
N VAL A 91 -9.95 -14.08 -3.33
CA VAL A 91 -8.81 -14.24 -2.42
C VAL A 91 -7.52 -13.63 -3.00
N ALA A 92 -7.28 -13.76 -4.31
CA ALA A 92 -6.10 -13.18 -4.96
C ALA A 92 -6.11 -11.64 -4.94
N VAL A 93 -7.30 -11.02 -5.02
CA VAL A 93 -7.45 -9.57 -4.83
C VAL A 93 -7.13 -9.17 -3.39
N ARG A 94 -7.56 -9.95 -2.39
CA ARG A 94 -7.21 -9.69 -0.98
C ARG A 94 -5.71 -9.74 -0.75
N GLU A 95 -5.05 -10.75 -1.29
CA GLU A 95 -3.60 -10.96 -1.15
C GLU A 95 -2.84 -9.77 -1.74
N THR A 96 -3.13 -9.43 -2.99
CA THR A 96 -2.45 -8.34 -3.69
C THR A 96 -2.76 -6.98 -3.09
N ALA A 97 -3.98 -6.75 -2.58
CA ALA A 97 -4.35 -5.52 -1.87
C ALA A 97 -3.62 -5.41 -0.52
N ALA A 98 -3.57 -6.49 0.26
CA ALA A 98 -2.82 -6.55 1.51
C ALA A 98 -1.33 -6.30 1.28
N GLY A 99 -0.73 -6.92 0.25
CA GLY A 99 0.66 -6.67 -0.14
C GLY A 99 0.92 -5.24 -0.59
N ALA A 100 -0.02 -4.61 -1.32
CA ALA A 100 0.09 -3.21 -1.70
C ALA A 100 0.09 -2.27 -0.48
N LEU A 101 -0.83 -2.50 0.46
CA LEU A 101 -0.93 -1.74 1.72
C LEU A 101 0.30 -1.97 2.61
N ARG A 102 0.79 -3.21 2.69
CA ARG A 102 2.01 -3.57 3.41
C ARG A 102 3.21 -2.81 2.86
N ASN A 103 3.41 -2.83 1.54
CA ASN A 103 4.50 -2.07 0.92
C ASN A 103 4.34 -0.56 1.12
N LEU A 104 3.12 -0.03 1.03
CA LEU A 104 2.85 1.38 1.32
C LEU A 104 3.24 1.76 2.76
N SER A 105 2.94 0.91 3.74
CA SER A 105 3.31 1.14 5.15
C SER A 105 4.83 1.12 5.37
N VAL A 106 5.56 0.16 4.76
CA VAL A 106 7.02 0.06 4.89
C VAL A 106 7.72 1.22 4.17
N CYS A 107 7.39 1.44 2.90
CA CYS A 107 8.10 2.38 2.04
C CYS A 107 7.67 3.84 2.27
N GLY A 108 6.47 4.07 2.82
CA GLY A 108 5.96 5.39 3.20
C GLY A 108 6.42 5.87 4.58
N GLY A 109 6.87 4.96 5.44
CA GLY A 109 7.39 5.29 6.76
C GLY A 109 6.32 5.65 7.80
N PRO A 110 6.73 6.19 8.96
CA PRO A 110 5.85 6.36 10.12
C PRO A 110 4.65 7.27 9.89
N GLU A 111 4.84 8.38 9.15
CA GLU A 111 3.77 9.33 8.86
C GLU A 111 2.65 8.70 8.03
N VAL A 112 3.01 7.90 7.02
CA VAL A 112 2.06 7.17 6.19
C VAL A 112 1.32 6.12 7.02
N CYS A 113 2.01 5.40 7.92
CA CYS A 113 1.36 4.45 8.83
C CYS A 113 0.31 5.13 9.72
N GLU A 114 0.64 6.27 10.34
CA GLU A 114 -0.32 7.03 11.15
C GLU A 114 -1.54 7.47 10.33
N ASP A 115 -1.30 7.98 9.11
CA ASP A 115 -2.38 8.40 8.22
C ASP A 115 -3.23 7.21 7.74
N MET A 116 -2.64 6.04 7.51
CA MET A 116 -3.39 4.82 7.22
C MET A 116 -4.33 4.46 8.38
N VAL A 117 -3.85 4.55 9.62
CA VAL A 117 -4.71 4.33 10.81
C VAL A 117 -5.78 5.41 10.92
N LYS A 118 -5.50 6.67 10.55
CA LYS A 118 -6.53 7.75 10.53
C LYS A 118 -7.61 7.47 9.50
N GLN A 119 -7.25 6.79 8.41
CA GLN A 119 -8.17 6.36 7.36
C GLN A 119 -8.85 5.01 7.65
N ASP A 120 -8.79 4.54 8.89
CA ASP A 120 -9.50 3.34 9.38
C ASP A 120 -9.07 2.03 8.69
N ILE A 121 -7.79 1.88 8.34
CA ILE A 121 -7.29 0.64 7.72
C ILE A 121 -7.41 -0.59 8.65
N LEU A 122 -7.42 -0.38 9.96
CA LEU A 122 -7.42 -1.44 10.96
C LEU A 122 -8.76 -2.18 11.03
N THR A 123 -9.87 -1.54 10.66
CA THR A 123 -11.19 -2.18 10.64
C THR A 123 -11.27 -3.32 9.61
N PRO A 124 -11.01 -3.09 8.31
CA PRO A 124 -11.00 -4.18 7.33
C PRO A 124 -9.85 -5.17 7.59
N LEU A 125 -8.69 -4.73 8.08
CA LEU A 125 -7.58 -5.62 8.42
C LEU A 125 -7.91 -6.59 9.56
N THR A 126 -8.53 -6.09 10.64
CA THR A 126 -8.98 -6.90 11.77
C THR A 126 -9.97 -7.97 11.32
N LYS A 127 -10.92 -7.59 10.44
CA LYS A 127 -11.90 -8.53 9.91
C LYS A 127 -11.23 -9.59 9.03
N LEU A 128 -10.30 -9.20 8.15
CA LEU A 128 -9.55 -10.13 7.31
C LEU A 128 -8.78 -11.16 8.15
N LEU A 129 -8.02 -10.71 9.16
CA LEU A 129 -7.25 -11.60 10.02
C LEU A 129 -8.13 -12.63 10.74
N ARG A 130 -9.32 -12.24 11.18
CA ARG A 130 -10.28 -13.19 11.76
C ARG A 130 -10.83 -14.18 10.74
N GLU A 131 -11.13 -13.73 9.52
CA GLU A 131 -11.58 -14.63 8.44
C GLU A 131 -10.50 -15.65 8.08
N CYS A 132 -9.25 -15.20 7.95
CA CYS A 132 -8.10 -16.07 7.73
C CYS A 132 -7.93 -17.08 8.88
N CYS A 133 -7.94 -16.63 10.13
CA CYS A 133 -7.72 -17.55 11.25
C CYS A 133 -8.99 -18.35 11.69
N SER A 134 -10.20 -18.07 11.14
CA SER A 134 -11.44 -18.86 11.38
C SER A 134 -11.75 -19.89 10.31
N GLY A 135 -11.27 -19.71 9.07
CA GLY A 135 -11.31 -20.72 7.99
C GLY A 135 -10.48 -21.99 8.27
N PHE A 136 -9.90 -22.04 9.45
CA PHE A 136 -8.93 -23.01 9.91
C PHE A 136 -9.57 -24.22 10.61
N ASP A 137 -10.81 -24.12 11.07
CA ASP A 137 -11.50 -25.22 11.77
C ASP A 137 -12.06 -26.33 10.83
N VAL A 138 -11.94 -26.16 9.50
CA VAL A 138 -12.56 -27.07 8.52
C VAL A 138 -11.50 -27.94 7.85
N SER A 139 -11.49 -29.23 8.24
CA SER A 139 -11.00 -30.47 7.59
C SER A 139 -9.88 -30.41 6.51
N PRO A 140 -8.93 -31.37 6.46
CA PRO A 140 -7.73 -31.29 5.61
C PRO A 140 -7.93 -31.35 4.07
N SER A 141 -9.15 -31.35 3.54
CA SER A 141 -9.46 -31.96 2.24
C SER A 141 -9.35 -31.11 0.97
N GLN A 142 -8.82 -29.87 1.01
CA GLN A 142 -8.54 -29.13 -0.22
C GLN A 142 -7.12 -28.53 -0.19
N LYS A 143 -6.17 -29.26 -0.80
CA LYS A 143 -4.75 -28.85 -0.88
C LYS A 143 -4.49 -27.63 -1.77
N ASN A 144 -5.42 -27.24 -2.63
CA ASN A 144 -5.19 -26.18 -3.62
C ASN A 144 -5.62 -24.76 -3.16
N SER A 145 -6.39 -24.63 -2.07
CA SER A 145 -6.86 -23.32 -1.55
C SER A 145 -6.20 -22.89 -0.25
N LYS A 146 -5.47 -23.80 0.42
CA LYS A 146 -4.79 -23.50 1.70
C LYS A 146 -3.63 -22.54 1.54
N SER A 147 -2.84 -22.68 0.47
CA SER A 147 -1.67 -21.83 0.25
C SER A 147 -2.06 -20.36 0.13
N THR A 148 -3.12 -20.04 -0.61
CA THR A 148 -3.52 -18.65 -0.88
C THR A 148 -4.09 -17.94 0.36
N VAL A 149 -4.83 -18.63 1.24
CA VAL A 149 -5.34 -18.00 2.49
C VAL A 149 -4.20 -17.69 3.46
N GLU A 150 -3.19 -18.56 3.51
CA GLU A 150 -1.97 -18.34 4.29
C GLU A 150 -1.15 -17.17 3.73
N ASP A 151 -1.06 -17.04 2.41
CA ASP A 151 -0.35 -15.93 1.76
C ASP A 151 -1.05 -14.59 2.07
N VAL A 152 -2.39 -14.56 2.03
CA VAL A 152 -3.19 -13.40 2.49
C VAL A 152 -2.94 -13.09 3.96
N ALA A 153 -2.94 -14.11 4.82
CA ALA A 153 -2.69 -13.94 6.25
C ALA A 153 -1.29 -13.37 6.49
N ASN A 154 -0.28 -13.85 5.75
CA ASN A 154 1.09 -13.38 5.85
C ASN A 154 1.20 -11.89 5.50
N GLU A 155 0.60 -11.45 4.40
CA GLU A 155 0.57 -10.03 4.04
C GLU A 155 -0.16 -9.18 5.09
N ALA A 156 -1.29 -9.67 5.60
CA ALA A 156 -2.09 -8.98 6.60
C ALA A 156 -1.36 -8.83 7.95
N VAL A 157 -0.67 -9.88 8.40
CA VAL A 157 0.12 -9.85 9.64
C VAL A 157 1.30 -8.88 9.50
N ASN A 158 2.04 -8.92 8.39
CA ASN A 158 3.13 -7.98 8.15
C ASN A 158 2.63 -6.52 8.09
N LEU A 159 1.47 -6.26 7.49
CA LEU A 159 0.84 -4.94 7.52
C LEU A 159 0.48 -4.53 8.96
N LEU A 160 -0.13 -5.42 9.74
CA LEU A 160 -0.47 -5.15 11.14
C LEU A 160 0.77 -4.81 11.97
N TRP A 161 1.87 -5.56 11.79
CA TRP A 161 3.15 -5.30 12.42
C TRP A 161 3.62 -3.87 12.14
N ASN A 162 3.73 -3.49 10.86
CA ASN A 162 4.21 -2.16 10.47
C ASN A 162 3.37 -1.04 11.08
N LEU A 163 2.04 -1.23 11.12
CA LEU A 163 1.12 -0.26 11.72
C LEU A 163 1.30 -0.17 13.24
N CYS A 164 1.45 -1.30 13.94
CA CYS A 164 1.66 -1.33 15.38
C CYS A 164 3.03 -0.77 15.79
N GLU A 165 4.06 -1.00 14.99
CA GLU A 165 5.40 -0.44 15.21
C GLU A 165 5.40 1.10 15.11
N ASN A 166 4.60 1.65 14.18
CA ASN A 166 4.60 3.07 13.88
C ASN A 166 3.41 3.85 14.46
N SER A 167 2.42 3.19 15.08
CA SER A 167 1.24 3.86 15.64
C SER A 167 0.76 3.29 16.97
N SER A 168 0.82 4.12 18.02
CA SER A 168 0.24 3.80 19.33
C SER A 168 -1.27 3.54 19.28
N ARG A 169 -1.97 4.18 18.34
CA ARG A 169 -3.40 3.93 18.11
C ARG A 169 -3.63 2.56 17.47
N ALA A 170 -2.74 2.10 16.60
CA ALA A 170 -2.80 0.73 16.10
C ALA A 170 -2.63 -0.29 17.22
N VAL A 171 -1.67 -0.08 18.13
CA VAL A 171 -1.50 -0.92 19.33
C VAL A 171 -2.77 -0.90 20.22
N SER A 172 -3.39 0.26 20.39
CA SER A 172 -4.65 0.37 21.15
C SER A 172 -5.78 -0.45 20.52
N VAL A 173 -5.93 -0.38 19.20
CA VAL A 173 -6.94 -1.15 18.45
C VAL A 173 -6.62 -2.65 18.50
N PHE A 174 -5.36 -3.04 18.31
CA PHE A 174 -4.89 -4.42 18.42
C PHE A 174 -5.32 -5.06 19.75
N ASN A 175 -5.03 -4.37 20.86
CA ASN A 175 -5.37 -4.85 22.20
C ASN A 175 -6.89 -4.90 22.41
N LYS A 176 -7.62 -3.86 22.02
CA LYS A 176 -9.08 -3.79 22.17
C LYS A 176 -9.81 -4.85 21.34
N ALA A 177 -9.27 -5.17 20.17
CA ALA A 177 -9.79 -6.21 19.32
C ALA A 177 -9.38 -7.62 19.80
N GLY A 178 -8.42 -7.78 20.72
CA GLY A 178 -7.95 -9.12 21.09
C GLY A 178 -7.32 -9.84 19.88
N LEU A 179 -6.51 -9.11 19.10
CA LEU A 179 -5.84 -9.68 17.93
C LEU A 179 -4.68 -10.61 18.30
N LEU A 180 -4.18 -10.56 19.54
CA LEU A 180 -3.15 -11.49 20.02
C LEU A 180 -3.63 -12.94 19.91
N ASP A 181 -4.84 -13.24 20.37
CA ASP A 181 -5.40 -14.60 20.30
C ASP A 181 -5.52 -15.08 18.86
N VAL A 182 -5.85 -14.16 17.94
CA VAL A 182 -5.94 -14.43 16.50
C VAL A 182 -4.56 -14.76 15.92
N LEU A 183 -3.52 -14.00 16.28
CA LEU A 183 -2.16 -14.24 15.82
C LEU A 183 -1.58 -15.55 16.38
N VAL A 184 -1.85 -15.89 17.64
CA VAL A 184 -1.42 -17.15 18.25
C VAL A 184 -1.99 -18.35 17.50
N LEU A 185 -3.27 -18.32 17.11
CA LEU A 185 -3.87 -19.38 16.28
C LEU A 185 -3.18 -19.49 14.91
N CYS A 186 -2.76 -18.36 14.35
CA CYS A 186 -2.04 -18.31 13.09
C CYS A 186 -0.58 -18.86 13.25
N LEU A 187 0.06 -18.69 14.42
CA LEU A 187 1.35 -19.29 14.79
C LEU A 187 1.28 -20.80 15.06
N GLU A 188 0.24 -21.30 15.72
CA GLU A 188 0.10 -22.73 16.06
C GLU A 188 0.05 -23.66 14.83
N ARG A 189 -0.12 -23.11 13.62
CA ARG A 189 -0.06 -23.83 12.33
C ARG A 189 1.36 -23.93 11.72
N HIS A 190 2.38 -23.56 12.49
CA HIS A 190 3.80 -23.58 12.18
C HIS A 190 4.35 -24.86 11.52
N GLU A 191 3.67 -26.01 11.67
CA GLU A 191 4.11 -27.27 11.06
C GLU A 191 4.06 -27.26 9.51
N GLN A 192 3.42 -26.26 8.87
CA GLN A 192 3.20 -26.26 7.41
C GLN A 192 3.78 -25.05 6.64
N LYS A 193 4.04 -23.87 7.26
CA LYS A 193 4.72 -22.72 6.61
C LYS A 193 5.52 -21.86 7.61
N VAL A 194 6.84 -21.79 7.40
CA VAL A 194 7.79 -21.02 8.24
C VAL A 194 7.69 -19.50 8.05
N GLU A 195 7.17 -19.01 6.91
CA GLU A 195 7.11 -17.57 6.63
C GLU A 195 6.06 -16.83 7.48
N LEU A 196 4.83 -17.34 7.55
CA LEU A 196 3.76 -16.77 8.39
C LEU A 196 4.17 -16.71 9.87
N ALA A 197 4.88 -17.75 10.26
CA ALA A 197 5.50 -17.98 11.54
C ALA A 197 6.57 -16.95 11.93
N LEU A 198 7.39 -16.52 10.97
CA LEU A 198 8.39 -15.47 11.18
C LEU A 198 7.78 -14.06 11.17
N SER A 199 6.61 -13.91 10.56
CA SER A 199 5.90 -12.64 10.43
C SER A 199 4.98 -12.32 11.61
N ALA A 200 4.46 -13.32 12.32
CA ALA A 200 3.56 -13.17 13.48
C ALA A 200 4.31 -13.06 14.81
#